data_AF-A0A662VD41-F1
#
_entry.id   AF-A0A662VD41-F1
#
_cell.length_a   1.000
_cell.length_b   1.000
_cell.length_c   1.000
_cell.angle_alpha   90.00
_cell.angle_beta   90.00
_cell.angle_gamma   90.00
#
_symmetry.space_group_name_H-M   'P 1'
#
loop_
_entity.id
_entity.type
_entity.pdbx_description
1 polymer ?
#
loop_
_entity_poly.entity_id
_entity_poly.type
_entity_poly.pdbx_seq_one_letter_code
_entity_poly.pdbx_strand_id
1 'polypeptide(L)'
;MSTRERRPLTTLEYLGRYSALIAFTIVFLTFIVLTPKIISPFNLLIILHQVTVFAILGAGMTPVILTGRIDLSVGSVLALSSSILGLALIDWGLSLPAAVLLAILTGLAVGLVNGTLIAKLKIPFFITTLGSMYAARGLALILMGGVAKSLKEFHELSYLSTGWIAFIPVPLILVVSLYLIVNFILSNTPLGIYLRCRK
;
A
#
# COMPACT_ATOMS: atom_id res chain seq x y z
N MET A 1 10.56 -7.18 -43.44
CA MET A 1 10.36 -6.10 -42.45
C MET A 1 9.03 -5.43 -42.78
N SER A 2 7.91 -5.95 -42.25
CA SER A 2 6.56 -5.48 -42.60
C SER A 2 6.22 -4.23 -41.80
N THR A 3 6.07 -3.10 -42.49
CA THR A 3 5.51 -1.87 -41.95
C THR A 3 4.03 -2.09 -41.65
N ARG A 4 3.71 -2.44 -40.40
CA ARG A 4 2.32 -2.45 -39.91
C ARG A 4 1.80 -1.00 -39.94
N GLU A 5 1.09 -0.64 -41.00
CA GLU A 5 0.28 0.59 -41.03
C GLU A 5 -0.69 0.55 -39.84
N ARG A 6 -0.56 1.51 -38.94
CA ARG A 6 -1.48 1.67 -37.82
C ARG A 6 -2.79 2.22 -38.37
N ARG A 7 -3.76 1.32 -38.64
CA ARG A 7 -5.13 1.71 -38.96
C ARG A 7 -5.70 2.58 -37.82
N PRO A 8 -6.48 3.64 -38.12
CA PRO A 8 -7.14 4.41 -37.07
C PRO A 8 -8.09 3.47 -36.31
N LEU A 9 -7.97 3.49 -34.97
CA LEU A 9 -8.79 2.66 -34.10
C LEU A 9 -10.27 3.01 -34.29
N THR A 10 -11.10 1.97 -34.35
CA THR A 10 -12.56 2.07 -34.48
C THR A 10 -13.15 2.61 -33.17
N THR A 11 -14.30 3.29 -33.20
CA THR A 11 -14.96 3.82 -31.99
C THR A 11 -15.21 2.75 -30.91
N LEU A 12 -15.52 1.51 -31.31
CA LEU A 12 -15.65 0.37 -30.40
C LEU A 12 -14.32 -0.04 -29.74
N GLU A 13 -13.19 0.09 -30.44
CA GLU A 13 -11.85 -0.19 -29.90
C GLU A 13 -11.41 0.92 -28.93
N TYR A 14 -11.81 2.17 -29.19
CA TYR A 14 -11.65 3.28 -28.24
C TYR A 14 -12.47 3.07 -26.97
N LEU A 15 -13.75 2.68 -27.09
CA LEU A 15 -14.60 2.36 -25.94
C LEU A 15 -14.05 1.18 -25.13
N GLY A 16 -13.58 0.12 -25.80
CA GLY A 16 -12.98 -1.04 -25.13
C GLY A 16 -11.70 -0.66 -24.37
N ARG A 17 -10.83 0.16 -24.98
CA ARG A 17 -9.56 0.60 -24.40
C ARG A 17 -9.72 1.52 -23.18
N TYR A 18 -10.71 2.40 -23.20
CA TYR A 18 -10.97 3.36 -22.11
C TYR A 18 -12.14 2.95 -21.21
N SER A 19 -12.68 1.74 -21.38
CA SER A 19 -13.86 1.23 -20.67
C SER A 19 -13.79 1.43 -19.15
N ALA A 20 -12.65 1.15 -18.52
CA ALA A 20 -12.45 1.35 -17.09
C ALA A 20 -12.51 2.84 -16.67
N LEU A 21 -11.90 3.74 -17.46
CA LEU A 21 -11.93 5.18 -17.18
C LEU A 21 -13.32 5.78 -17.43
N ILE A 22 -14.00 5.31 -18.47
CA ILE A 22 -15.38 5.69 -18.77
C ILE A 22 -16.30 5.22 -17.63
N ALA A 23 -16.20 3.96 -17.23
CA ALA A 23 -16.99 3.40 -16.12
C ALA A 23 -16.72 4.16 -14.80
N PHE A 24 -15.46 4.43 -14.48
CA PHE A 24 -15.08 5.25 -13.31
C PHE A 24 -15.72 6.64 -13.37
N THR A 25 -15.63 7.31 -14.52
CA THR A 25 -16.17 8.68 -14.70
C THR A 25 -17.69 8.69 -14.54
N ILE A 26 -18.40 7.74 -15.14
CA ILE A 26 -19.87 7.62 -15.03
C ILE A 26 -20.28 7.41 -13.57
N VAL A 27 -19.63 6.47 -12.89
CA VAL A 27 -19.92 6.18 -11.47
C VAL A 27 -19.62 7.43 -10.62
N PHE A 28 -18.47 8.06 -10.82
CA PHE A 28 -18.06 9.25 -10.07
C PHE A 28 -19.04 10.42 -10.24
N LEU A 29 -19.46 10.73 -11.49
CA LEU A 29 -20.46 11.77 -11.75
C LEU A 29 -21.81 11.44 -11.12
N THR A 30 -22.22 10.17 -11.16
CA THR A 30 -23.45 9.71 -10.50
C THR A 30 -23.40 9.99 -9.00
N PHE A 31 -22.28 9.69 -8.32
CA PHE A 31 -22.10 9.99 -6.90
C PHE A 31 -22.06 11.49 -6.59
N ILE A 32 -21.52 12.32 -7.47
CA ILE A 32 -21.55 13.79 -7.30
C ILE A 32 -23.00 14.30 -7.28
N VAL A 33 -23.83 13.82 -8.21
CA VAL A 33 -25.24 14.22 -8.30
C VAL A 33 -26.04 13.72 -7.08
N LEU A 34 -25.84 12.46 -6.69
CA LEU A 34 -26.57 11.85 -5.57
C LEU A 34 -26.07 12.34 -4.20
N THR A 35 -24.83 12.80 -4.08
CA THR A 35 -24.24 13.25 -2.82
C THR A 35 -23.37 14.50 -3.04
N PRO A 36 -23.97 15.70 -3.17
CA PRO A 36 -23.22 16.93 -3.48
C PRO A 36 -22.14 17.28 -2.45
N LYS A 37 -22.27 16.81 -1.20
CA LYS A 37 -21.27 17.02 -0.14
C LYS A 37 -19.95 16.28 -0.39
N ILE A 38 -19.91 15.32 -1.33
CA ILE A 38 -18.72 14.51 -1.61
C ILE A 38 -17.54 15.36 -2.12
N ILE A 39 -17.82 16.45 -2.84
CA ILE A 39 -16.83 17.39 -3.37
C ILE A 39 -16.50 18.54 -2.42
N SER A 40 -17.07 18.56 -1.22
CA SER A 40 -16.72 19.60 -0.24
C SER A 40 -15.22 19.50 0.14
N PRO A 41 -14.50 20.61 0.34
CA PRO A 41 -13.08 20.59 0.66
C PRO A 41 -12.76 19.72 1.87
N PHE A 42 -13.62 19.74 2.89
CA PHE A 42 -13.49 18.90 4.08
C PHE A 42 -13.60 17.41 3.77
N ASN A 43 -14.60 17.01 2.96
CA ASN A 43 -14.76 15.61 2.58
C ASN A 43 -13.61 15.12 1.69
N LEU A 44 -13.12 15.97 0.78
CA LEU A 44 -11.94 15.65 -0.04
C LEU A 44 -10.69 15.43 0.81
N LEU A 45 -10.49 16.22 1.87
CA LEU A 45 -9.39 16.02 2.81
C LEU A 45 -9.52 14.71 3.59
N ILE A 46 -10.73 14.32 4.00
CA ILE A 46 -10.99 13.02 4.64
C ILE A 46 -10.70 11.87 3.66
N ILE A 47 -11.13 11.98 2.40
CA ILE A 47 -10.83 10.97 1.38
C ILE A 47 -9.32 10.87 1.17
N LEU A 48 -8.62 12.01 1.01
CA LEU A 48 -7.17 12.03 0.87
C LEU A 48 -6.48 11.35 2.05
N HIS A 49 -6.95 11.63 3.27
CA HIS A 49 -6.46 10.99 4.49
C HIS A 49 -6.61 9.46 4.44
N GLN A 50 -7.77 8.94 4.04
CA GLN A 50 -8.00 7.49 3.91
C GLN A 50 -7.12 6.85 2.82
N VAL A 51 -6.88 7.57 1.72
CA VAL A 51 -6.04 7.08 0.61
C VAL A 51 -4.57 6.97 1.00
N THR A 52 -4.11 7.67 2.04
CA THR A 52 -2.68 7.67 2.45
C THR A 52 -2.15 6.27 2.77
N VAL A 53 -2.95 5.41 3.41
CA VAL A 53 -2.54 4.02 3.71
C VAL A 53 -2.25 3.24 2.42
N PHE A 54 -3.14 3.36 1.43
CA PHE A 54 -2.95 2.72 0.12
C PHE A 54 -1.78 3.33 -0.65
N ALA A 55 -1.55 4.64 -0.52
CA ALA A 55 -0.43 5.31 -1.15
C ALA A 55 0.93 4.85 -0.57
N ILE A 56 1.02 4.66 0.75
CA ILE A 56 2.20 4.09 1.41
C ILE A 56 2.46 2.67 0.93
N LEU A 57 1.43 1.82 0.91
CA LEU A 57 1.54 0.46 0.39
C LEU A 57 1.94 0.45 -1.09
N GLY A 58 1.37 1.34 -1.90
CA GLY A 58 1.70 1.49 -3.32
C GLY A 58 3.15 1.91 -3.55
N ALA A 59 3.66 2.83 -2.74
CA ALA A 59 5.07 3.23 -2.78
C ALA A 59 5.99 2.04 -2.49
N GLY A 60 5.70 1.24 -1.45
CA GLY A 60 6.43 0.02 -1.14
C GLY A 60 6.29 -1.08 -2.21
N MET A 61 5.13 -1.16 -2.86
CA MET A 61 4.83 -2.16 -3.89
C MET A 61 5.46 -1.84 -5.26
N THR A 62 5.78 -0.57 -5.51
CA THR A 62 6.40 -0.11 -6.77
C THR A 62 7.64 -0.93 -7.18
N PRO A 63 8.68 -1.09 -6.33
CA PRO A 63 9.83 -1.93 -6.68
C PRO A 63 9.46 -3.40 -6.96
N VAL A 64 8.43 -3.95 -6.30
CA VAL A 64 7.98 -5.33 -6.53
C VAL A 64 7.36 -5.47 -7.93
N ILE A 65 6.49 -4.54 -8.32
CA ILE A 65 5.87 -4.51 -9.66
C ILE A 65 6.92 -4.33 -10.75
N LEU A 66 7.95 -3.50 -10.51
CA LEU A 66 9.05 -3.34 -11.46
C LEU A 66 9.79 -4.66 -11.74
N THR A 67 9.80 -5.61 -10.81
CA THR A 67 10.35 -6.96 -11.05
C THR A 67 9.40 -7.91 -11.79
N GLY A 68 8.24 -7.44 -12.26
CA GLY A 68 7.23 -8.25 -12.95
C GLY A 68 6.45 -9.19 -12.03
N ARG A 69 6.40 -8.89 -10.72
CA ARG A 69 5.74 -9.71 -9.70
C ARG A 69 4.67 -8.90 -8.98
N ILE A 70 3.68 -9.59 -8.43
CA ILE A 70 2.62 -9.00 -7.59
C ILE A 70 2.71 -9.64 -6.20
N ASP A 71 2.44 -8.88 -5.15
CA ASP A 71 2.40 -9.35 -3.77
C ASP A 71 0.98 -9.15 -3.25
N LEU A 72 0.30 -10.28 -3.03
CA LEU A 72 -1.05 -10.32 -2.49
C LEU A 72 -1.08 -10.18 -0.96
N SER A 73 0.05 -10.42 -0.30
CA SER A 73 0.14 -10.47 1.16
C SER A 73 0.17 -9.10 1.82
N VAL A 74 0.48 -8.03 1.08
CA VAL A 74 0.80 -6.70 1.65
C VAL A 74 -0.25 -6.16 2.63
N GLY A 75 -1.54 -6.36 2.36
CA GLY A 75 -2.62 -5.95 3.27
C GLY A 75 -2.69 -6.81 4.53
N SER A 76 -2.41 -8.11 4.43
CA SER A 76 -2.39 -9.02 5.58
C SER A 76 -1.12 -8.83 6.42
N VAL A 77 0.01 -8.50 5.79
CA VAL A 77 1.25 -8.14 6.47
C VAL A 77 1.11 -6.80 7.21
N LEU A 78 0.41 -5.82 6.61
CA LEU A 78 0.04 -4.59 7.30
C LEU A 78 -0.77 -4.90 8.57
N ALA A 79 -1.80 -5.75 8.46
CA ALA A 79 -2.64 -6.15 9.60
C ALA A 79 -1.84 -6.88 10.68
N LEU A 80 -0.93 -7.78 10.30
CA LEU A 80 -0.05 -8.47 11.24
C LEU A 80 0.90 -7.49 11.94
N SER A 81 1.54 -6.60 11.18
CA SER A 81 2.51 -5.63 11.73
C SER A 81 1.84 -4.65 12.68
N SER A 82 0.63 -4.17 12.35
CA SER A 82 -0.16 -3.32 13.25
C SER A 82 -0.68 -4.07 14.48
N SER A 83 -0.98 -5.36 14.35
CA SER A 83 -1.34 -6.21 15.49
C SER A 83 -0.16 -6.36 16.47
N ILE A 84 1.04 -6.64 15.95
CA ILE A 84 2.27 -6.70 16.75
C ILE A 84 2.56 -5.36 17.45
N LEU A 85 2.38 -4.24 16.74
CA LEU A 85 2.51 -2.91 17.34
C LEU A 85 1.56 -2.74 18.54
N GLY A 86 0.29 -3.13 18.38
CA GLY A 86 -0.70 -3.01 19.44
C GLY A 86 -0.42 -3.92 20.64
N LEU A 87 0.04 -5.16 20.38
CA LEU A 87 0.44 -6.10 21.43
C LEU A 87 1.67 -5.62 22.18
N ALA A 88 2.68 -5.16 21.45
CA ALA A 88 3.92 -4.64 22.02
C ALA A 88 3.66 -3.46 22.95
N LEU A 89 2.78 -2.54 22.57
CA LEU A 89 2.44 -1.37 23.38
C LEU A 89 1.55 -1.68 24.57
N ILE A 90 0.46 -2.42 24.34
CA ILE A 90 -0.59 -2.59 25.37
C ILE A 90 -0.32 -3.78 26.28
N ASP A 91 0.09 -4.92 25.72
CA ASP A 91 0.18 -6.17 26.48
C ASP A 91 1.59 -6.43 26.99
N TRP A 92 2.60 -6.11 26.18
CA TRP A 92 4.00 -6.28 26.57
C TRP A 92 4.59 -5.03 27.24
N GLY A 93 3.88 -3.90 27.21
CA GLY A 93 4.29 -2.65 27.85
C GLY A 93 5.61 -2.08 27.32
N LEU A 94 5.97 -2.39 26.07
CA LEU A 94 7.20 -1.91 25.45
C LEU A 94 7.12 -0.41 25.15
N SER A 95 8.28 0.25 25.14
CA SER A 95 8.37 1.65 24.72
C SER A 95 7.97 1.81 23.26
N LEU A 96 7.46 3.00 22.91
CA LEU A 96 7.01 3.30 21.55
C LEU A 96 8.07 3.00 20.47
N PRO A 97 9.34 3.42 20.60
CA PRO A 97 10.36 3.10 19.61
C PRO A 97 10.59 1.59 19.45
N ALA A 98 10.56 0.84 20.56
CA ALA A 98 10.75 -0.61 20.53
C ALA A 98 9.57 -1.32 19.84
N ALA A 99 8.34 -0.90 20.13
CA ALA A 99 7.14 -1.43 19.51
C ALA A 99 7.08 -1.15 18.00
N VAL A 100 7.43 0.08 17.58
CA VAL A 100 7.55 0.45 16.16
C VAL A 100 8.62 -0.39 15.46
N LEU A 101 9.78 -0.56 16.09
CA LEU A 101 10.84 -1.41 15.54
C LEU A 101 10.38 -2.85 15.34
N LEU A 102 9.68 -3.44 16.33
CA LEU A 102 9.13 -4.79 16.20
C LEU A 102 8.09 -4.90 15.07
N ALA A 103 7.23 -3.90 14.90
CA ALA A 103 6.27 -3.87 13.80
C ALA A 103 6.98 -3.83 12.43
N ILE A 104 8.02 -3.01 12.28
CA ILE A 104 8.83 -2.93 11.06
C ILE A 104 9.55 -4.26 10.79
N LEU A 105 10.16 -4.85 11.82
CA LEU A 105 10.85 -6.13 11.72
C LEU A 105 9.91 -7.26 11.34
N THR A 106 8.66 -7.23 11.80
CA THR A 106 7.63 -8.21 11.42
C THR A 106 7.35 -8.16 9.92
N GLY A 107 7.10 -6.96 9.37
CA GLY A 107 6.90 -6.78 7.93
C GLY A 107 8.13 -7.19 7.11
N LEU A 108 9.32 -6.80 7.58
CA LEU A 108 10.59 -7.17 6.96
C LEU A 108 10.79 -8.69 6.94
N ALA A 109 10.50 -9.38 8.04
CA ALA A 109 10.63 -10.83 8.13
C ALA A 109 9.74 -11.55 7.12
N VAL A 110 8.46 -11.16 7.02
CA VAL A 110 7.55 -11.74 6.01
C VAL A 110 8.03 -11.46 4.59
N GLY A 111 8.46 -10.22 4.32
CA GLY A 111 9.02 -9.84 3.02
C GLY A 111 10.29 -10.64 2.65
N LEU A 112 11.17 -10.89 3.61
CA LEU A 112 12.37 -11.71 3.44
C LEU A 112 12.01 -13.17 3.16
N VAL A 113 11.04 -13.74 3.87
CA VAL A 113 10.54 -15.09 3.62
C VAL A 113 9.96 -15.19 2.20
N ASN A 114 9.06 -14.28 1.82
CA ASN A 114 8.48 -14.27 0.48
C ASN A 114 9.56 -14.11 -0.60
N GLY A 115 10.47 -13.15 -0.41
CA GLY A 115 11.57 -12.87 -1.34
C GLY A 115 12.54 -14.04 -1.50
N THR A 116 12.89 -14.73 -0.41
CA THR A 116 13.78 -15.90 -0.45
C THR A 116 13.13 -17.11 -1.10
N LEU A 117 11.86 -17.40 -0.80
CA LEU A 117 11.10 -18.47 -1.45
C LEU A 117 10.98 -18.25 -2.96
N ILE A 118 10.74 -17.01 -3.39
CA ILE A 118 10.64 -16.68 -4.82
C ILE A 118 12.01 -16.69 -5.49
N ALA A 119 13.03 -16.07 -4.89
CA ALA A 119 14.33 -15.87 -5.52
C ALA A 119 15.23 -17.12 -5.51
N LYS A 120 15.24 -17.87 -4.40
CA LYS A 120 16.12 -19.04 -4.22
C LYS A 120 15.40 -20.35 -4.54
N LEU A 121 14.19 -20.54 -4.01
CA LEU A 121 13.43 -21.77 -4.20
C LEU A 121 12.60 -21.78 -5.50
N LYS A 122 12.54 -20.65 -6.21
CA LYS A 122 11.83 -20.49 -7.49
C LYS A 122 10.34 -20.86 -7.41
N ILE A 123 9.73 -20.72 -6.23
CA ILE A 123 8.30 -20.92 -6.07
C ILE A 123 7.56 -19.78 -6.77
N PRO A 124 6.45 -20.04 -7.51
CA PRO A 124 5.65 -18.99 -8.11
C PRO A 124 5.23 -17.91 -7.09
N PHE A 125 5.40 -16.64 -7.46
CA PHE A 125 5.15 -15.50 -6.56
C PHE A 125 3.69 -15.45 -6.08
N PHE A 126 2.75 -15.80 -6.94
CA PHE A 126 1.33 -15.82 -6.61
C PHE A 126 1.05 -16.79 -5.47
N ILE A 127 1.56 -18.03 -5.56
CA ILE A 127 1.36 -19.06 -4.53
C ILE A 127 2.03 -18.64 -3.22
N THR A 128 3.26 -18.13 -3.29
CA THR A 128 4.03 -17.70 -2.10
C THR A 128 3.32 -16.56 -1.36
N THR A 129 2.86 -15.55 -2.10
CA THR A 129 2.21 -14.36 -1.53
C THR A 129 0.77 -14.62 -1.10
N LEU A 130 0.05 -15.52 -1.78
CA LEU A 130 -1.26 -15.99 -1.33
C LEU A 130 -1.13 -16.80 -0.02
N GLY A 131 -0.15 -17.69 0.06
CA GLY A 131 0.12 -18.48 1.27
C GLY A 131 0.48 -17.61 2.47
N SER A 132 1.41 -16.66 2.28
CA SER A 132 1.77 -15.71 3.33
C SER A 132 0.63 -14.75 3.68
N MET A 133 -0.24 -14.38 2.73
CA MET A 133 -1.46 -13.62 3.00
C MET A 133 -2.34 -14.35 4.04
N TYR A 134 -2.65 -15.63 3.81
CA TYR A 134 -3.46 -16.41 4.75
C TYR A 134 -2.76 -16.62 6.09
N ALA A 135 -1.46 -16.91 6.08
CA ALA A 135 -0.69 -17.09 7.30
C ALA A 135 -0.64 -15.81 8.15
N ALA A 136 -0.28 -14.67 7.54
CA ALA A 136 -0.21 -13.38 8.23
C ALA A 136 -1.58 -12.95 8.76
N ARG A 137 -2.65 -13.16 7.98
CA ARG A 137 -4.02 -12.87 8.40
C ARG A 137 -4.47 -13.76 9.56
N GLY A 138 -4.19 -15.05 9.50
CA GLY A 138 -4.50 -16.00 10.57
C GLY A 138 -3.76 -15.66 11.86
N LEU A 139 -2.46 -15.38 11.77
CA LEU A 139 -1.65 -14.94 12.90
C LEU A 139 -2.18 -13.64 13.50
N ALA A 140 -2.49 -12.64 12.69
CA ALA A 140 -3.06 -11.38 13.17
C ALA A 140 -4.36 -11.61 13.94
N LEU A 141 -5.26 -12.46 13.43
CA LEU A 141 -6.52 -12.80 14.10
C LEU A 141 -6.32 -13.52 15.43
N ILE A 142 -5.42 -14.51 15.49
CA ILE A 142 -5.11 -15.27 16.71
C ILE A 142 -4.49 -14.35 17.75
N LEU A 143 -3.49 -13.56 17.36
CA LEU A 143 -2.76 -12.68 18.27
C LEU A 143 -3.65 -11.59 18.87
N MET A 144 -4.62 -11.09 18.11
CA MET A 144 -5.55 -10.04 18.56
C MET A 144 -6.79 -10.60 19.26
N GLY A 145 -6.96 -11.92 19.32
CA GLY A 145 -8.19 -12.54 19.83
C GLY A 145 -9.45 -12.10 19.07
N GLY A 146 -9.30 -11.70 17.80
CA GLY A 146 -10.38 -11.17 16.96
C GLY A 146 -10.80 -9.72 17.24
N VAL A 147 -10.16 -9.00 18.19
CA VAL A 147 -10.53 -7.63 18.55
C VAL A 147 -9.36 -6.67 18.32
N ALA A 148 -9.61 -5.57 17.60
CA ALA A 148 -8.61 -4.55 17.36
C ALA A 148 -8.29 -3.76 18.66
N LYS A 149 -7.00 -3.58 18.94
CA LYS A 149 -6.49 -2.78 20.04
C LYS A 149 -6.43 -1.31 19.61
N SER A 150 -7.07 -0.44 20.38
CA SER A 150 -7.06 1.01 20.13
C SER A 150 -5.75 1.61 20.62
N LEU A 151 -5.07 2.37 19.75
CA LEU A 151 -3.83 3.07 20.08
C LEU A 151 -4.01 4.60 20.21
N LYS A 152 -5.26 5.06 20.36
CA LYS A 152 -5.59 6.49 20.45
C LYS A 152 -4.98 7.18 21.66
N GLU A 153 -4.69 6.44 22.72
CA GLU A 153 -4.08 6.96 23.95
C GLU A 153 -2.61 7.38 23.74
N PHE A 154 -1.94 6.82 22.73
CA PHE A 154 -0.56 7.18 22.38
C PHE A 154 -0.55 8.44 21.50
N HIS A 155 -0.33 9.60 22.12
CA HIS A 155 -0.42 10.90 21.46
C HIS A 155 0.45 11.00 20.20
N GLU A 156 1.68 10.49 20.25
CA GLU A 156 2.61 10.51 19.11
C GLU A 156 2.09 9.69 17.91
N LEU A 157 1.58 8.48 18.14
CA LEU A 157 0.95 7.67 17.09
C LEU A 157 -0.32 8.30 16.56
N SER A 158 -1.17 8.82 17.46
CA SER A 158 -2.41 9.46 17.07
C SER A 158 -2.13 10.71 16.24
N TYR A 159 -1.09 11.48 16.55
CA TYR A 159 -0.69 12.64 15.76
C TYR A 159 -0.14 12.23 14.39
N LEU A 160 0.68 11.18 14.31
CA LEU A 160 1.14 10.65 13.02
C LEU A 160 -0.03 10.14 12.16
N SER A 161 -1.03 9.53 12.77
CA SER A 161 -2.16 8.93 12.06
C SER A 161 -3.27 9.92 11.71
N THR A 162 -3.61 10.89 12.56
CA THR A 162 -4.78 11.77 12.38
C THR A 162 -4.48 13.25 12.62
N GLY A 163 -3.21 13.59 12.89
CA GLY A 163 -2.77 14.94 13.17
C GLY A 163 -2.75 15.83 11.92
N TRP A 164 -2.66 17.13 12.19
CA TRP A 164 -2.66 18.18 11.19
C TRP A 164 -1.47 19.11 11.41
N ILE A 165 -0.87 19.55 10.30
CA ILE A 165 0.11 20.63 10.27
C ILE A 165 -0.50 21.74 9.41
N ALA A 166 -0.91 22.84 10.05
CA ALA A 166 -1.72 23.90 9.44
C ALA A 166 -2.98 23.33 8.76
N PHE A 167 -2.98 23.21 7.43
CA PHE A 167 -4.11 22.71 6.63
C PHE A 167 -3.87 21.33 6.01
N ILE A 168 -2.69 20.73 6.26
CA ILE A 168 -2.27 19.48 5.62
C ILE A 168 -2.28 18.34 6.65
N PRO A 169 -2.97 17.22 6.37
CA PRO A 169 -2.90 16.03 7.22
C PRO A 169 -1.46 15.49 7.29
N VAL A 170 -0.97 15.18 8.49
CA VAL A 170 0.36 14.58 8.72
C VAL A 170 0.60 13.32 7.87
N PRO A 171 -0.37 12.39 7.72
CA PRO A 171 -0.21 11.23 6.85
C PRO A 171 0.11 11.56 5.39
N LEU A 172 -0.39 12.70 4.89
CA LEU A 172 -0.13 13.11 3.51
C LEU A 172 1.34 13.52 3.34
N ILE A 173 1.91 14.20 4.35
CA ILE A 173 3.33 14.55 4.38
C ILE A 173 4.18 13.28 4.38
N LEU A 174 3.81 12.28 5.20
CA LEU A 174 4.51 10.99 5.23
C LEU A 174 4.48 10.28 3.87
N VAL A 175 3.33 10.27 3.19
CA VAL A 175 3.21 9.72 1.83
C VAL A 175 4.14 10.44 0.85
N VAL A 176 4.13 11.77 0.85
CA VAL A 176 4.97 12.56 -0.06
C VAL A 176 6.45 12.32 0.23
N SER A 177 6.86 12.35 1.49
CA SER A 177 8.24 12.04 1.90
C SER A 177 8.65 10.64 1.47
N LEU A 178 7.81 9.62 1.71
CA LEU A 178 8.10 8.24 1.31
C LEU A 178 8.17 8.10 -0.20
N TYR A 179 7.26 8.74 -0.94
CA TYR A 179 7.28 8.75 -2.40
C TYR A 179 8.57 9.37 -2.95
N LEU A 180 9.01 10.51 -2.39
CA LEU A 180 10.28 11.14 -2.77
C LEU A 180 11.47 10.22 -2.50
N ILE A 181 11.50 9.53 -1.36
CA ILE A 181 12.55 8.57 -1.01
C ILE A 181 12.55 7.39 -2.00
N VAL A 182 11.40 6.75 -2.23
CA VAL A 182 11.28 5.62 -3.14
C VAL A 182 11.62 6.04 -4.57
N ASN A 183 11.12 7.18 -5.03
CA ASN A 183 11.45 7.72 -6.34
C ASN A 183 12.94 8.00 -6.46
N PHE A 184 13.57 8.62 -5.46
CA PHE A 184 15.01 8.87 -5.44
C PHE A 184 15.81 7.56 -5.54
N ILE A 185 15.44 6.54 -4.75
CA ILE A 185 16.07 5.21 -4.80
C ILE A 185 15.91 4.62 -6.21
N LEU A 186 14.70 4.61 -6.74
CA LEU A 186 14.43 3.98 -8.04
C LEU A 186 15.05 4.73 -9.21
N SER A 187 15.14 6.07 -9.15
CA SER A 187 15.66 6.90 -10.23
C SER A 187 17.18 7.04 -10.21
N ASN A 188 17.79 7.17 -9.02
CA ASN A 188 19.19 7.60 -8.87
C ASN A 188 20.13 6.54 -8.26
N THR A 189 19.65 5.36 -7.85
CA THR A 189 20.52 4.32 -7.26
C THR A 189 20.76 3.14 -8.20
N PRO A 190 21.88 2.39 -8.05
CA PRO A 190 22.15 1.19 -8.84
C PRO A 190 21.04 0.14 -8.74
N LEU A 191 20.39 0.02 -7.57
CA LEU A 191 19.24 -0.87 -7.37
C LEU A 191 18.11 -0.52 -8.35
N GLY A 192 17.77 0.75 -8.48
CA GLY A 192 16.71 1.22 -9.37
C GLY A 192 17.02 1.01 -10.85
N ILE A 193 18.28 1.12 -11.25
CA ILE A 193 18.74 0.82 -12.62
C ILE A 193 18.65 -0.69 -12.88
N TYR A 194 19.15 -1.51 -11.94
CA TYR A 194 19.11 -2.97 -12.05
C TYR A 194 17.67 -3.50 -12.17
N LEU A 195 16.75 -2.98 -11.36
CA LEU A 195 15.33 -3.38 -11.41
C LEU A 195 14.67 -3.02 -12.75
N ARG A 196 15.04 -1.90 -13.37
CA ARG A 196 14.46 -1.45 -14.65
C ARG A 196 15.01 -2.17 -15.87
N CYS A 197 16.28 -2.57 -15.85
CA CYS A 197 16.94 -3.25 -16.97
C CYS A 197 16.65 -4.75 -17.04
N ARG A 198 16.21 -5.36 -15.93
CA ARG A 198 15.90 -6.79 -15.85
C ARG A 198 14.44 -7.06 -16.27
N LYS A 199 14.14 -6.87 -17.56
CA LYS A 199 12.88 -7.30 -18.20
C LYS A 199 13.04 -8.63 -18.91
#